data_AF-A0A0B2RQE4-F1
#
_entry.id   AF-A0A0B2RQE4-F1
#
_cell.length_a   1.000
_cell.length_b   1.000
_cell.length_c   1.000
_cell.angle_alpha   90.00
_cell.angle_beta   90.00
_cell.angle_gamma   90.00
#
_symmetry.space_group_name_H-M   'P 1'
#
loop_
_entity.id
_entity.type
_entity.pdbx_description
1 polymer ?
#
loop_
_entity_poly.entity_id
_entity_poly.type
_entity_poly.pdbx_seq_one_letter_code
_entity_poly.pdbx_strand_id
1 'polypeptide(L)'
;MLLMAKVTMNSHASALYSLTVIQFNGSGDMKNDKDLRAGVMLCPHVAFLGHIDALQELGHCLQDGYNIKQNAMEGRRFLVQANVHELTVVPFTENNKVSLANMDPPTCSQPKAQVSNQVGLSNVK
;
A
#
# COMPACT_ATOMS: atom_id res chain seq x y z
N MET A 1 -2.26 -10.66 -22.80
CA MET A 1 -0.94 -10.25 -22.27
C MET A 1 -0.45 -11.33 -21.30
N LEU A 2 0.20 -12.40 -21.77
CA LEU A 2 0.47 -13.61 -20.97
C LEU A 2 1.92 -14.12 -21.10
N LEU A 3 2.86 -13.24 -21.47
CA LEU A 3 4.26 -13.63 -21.71
C LEU A 3 5.24 -13.23 -20.60
N MET A 4 4.90 -12.23 -19.77
CA MET A 4 5.84 -11.70 -18.77
C MET A 4 5.82 -12.44 -17.43
N ALA A 5 4.79 -13.23 -17.12
CA ALA A 5 4.68 -13.91 -15.83
C ALA A 5 5.49 -15.23 -15.74
N LYS A 6 5.94 -15.79 -16.87
CA LYS A 6 6.58 -17.12 -16.90
C LYS A 6 8.11 -17.10 -17.03
N VAL A 7 8.73 -15.95 -17.34
CA VAL A 7 10.18 -15.87 -17.62
C VAL A 7 10.98 -15.27 -16.45
N THR A 8 10.33 -14.65 -15.48
CA THR A 8 10.99 -13.86 -14.44
C THR A 8 11.04 -14.60 -13.11
N MET A 9 11.49 -15.86 -13.08
CA MET A 9 11.71 -16.56 -11.79
C MET A 9 12.95 -16.04 -11.03
N ASN A 10 13.74 -15.15 -11.64
CA ASN A 10 14.90 -14.46 -11.06
C ASN A 10 14.77 -12.92 -11.16
N SER A 11 13.55 -12.39 -11.16
CA SER A 11 13.21 -11.03 -11.59
C SER A 11 13.89 -9.92 -10.78
N HIS A 12 14.48 -8.97 -11.49
CA HIS A 12 14.88 -7.67 -10.93
C HIS A 12 13.67 -6.98 -10.30
N ALA A 13 13.76 -6.64 -9.02
CA ALA A 13 12.67 -6.02 -8.25
C ALA A 13 12.07 -4.80 -8.99
N SER A 14 12.89 -3.96 -9.61
CA SER A 14 12.45 -2.77 -10.36
C SER A 14 11.61 -3.09 -11.60
N ALA A 15 11.90 -4.20 -12.30
CA ALA A 15 11.12 -4.62 -13.47
C ALA A 15 9.72 -5.10 -13.06
N LEU A 16 9.63 -5.87 -11.98
CA LEU A 16 8.33 -6.28 -11.43
C LEU A 16 7.56 -5.10 -10.82
N TYR A 17 8.26 -4.15 -10.21
CA TYR A 17 7.62 -2.92 -9.73
C TYR A 17 7.03 -2.13 -10.90
N SER A 18 7.74 -2.03 -12.03
CA SER A 18 7.22 -1.39 -13.24
C SER A 18 5.94 -2.07 -13.75
N LEU A 19 5.89 -3.41 -13.74
CA LEU A 19 4.67 -4.16 -14.06
C LEU A 19 3.54 -3.86 -13.08
N THR A 20 3.85 -3.76 -11.79
CA THR A 20 2.88 -3.43 -10.74
C THR A 20 2.27 -2.05 -10.98
N VAL A 21 3.08 -1.04 -11.32
CA VAL A 21 2.63 0.30 -11.70
C VAL A 21 1.74 0.27 -12.94
N ILE A 22 2.07 -0.54 -13.94
CA ILE A 22 1.21 -0.73 -15.12
C ILE A 22 -0.15 -1.31 -14.71
N GLN A 23 -0.24 -2.23 -13.75
CA GLN A 23 -1.53 -2.75 -13.30
C GLN A 23 -2.38 -1.67 -12.60
N PHE A 24 -1.76 -0.79 -11.82
CA PHE A 24 -2.45 0.32 -11.15
C PHE A 24 -2.90 1.42 -12.12
N ASN A 25 -2.08 1.71 -13.14
CA ASN A 25 -2.29 2.83 -14.06
C ASN A 25 -2.95 2.43 -15.39
N GLY A 26 -2.92 1.14 -15.74
CA GLY A 26 -3.22 0.61 -17.07
C GLY A 26 -2.05 0.81 -18.04
N SER A 27 -2.04 0.07 -19.15
CA SER A 27 -1.08 0.24 -20.25
C SER A 27 -1.28 1.55 -21.01
N GLY A 28 -2.48 2.14 -20.93
CA GLY A 28 -2.89 3.30 -21.70
C GLY A 28 -3.64 2.97 -23.00
N ASP A 29 -3.78 1.70 -23.37
CA ASP A 29 -4.49 1.31 -24.60
C ASP A 29 -6.01 1.46 -24.49
N MET A 30 -6.57 1.24 -23.29
CA MET A 30 -8.02 1.29 -23.04
C MET A 30 -8.33 1.89 -21.66
N LYS A 31 -9.48 2.57 -21.53
CA LYS A 31 -9.92 3.25 -20.28
C LYS A 31 -10.08 2.30 -19.08
N ASN A 32 -10.30 1.02 -19.33
CA ASN A 32 -10.50 -0.03 -18.31
C ASN A 32 -9.33 -1.02 -18.23
N ASP A 33 -8.15 -0.64 -18.71
CA ASP A 33 -6.98 -1.52 -18.68
C ASP A 33 -6.31 -1.61 -17.29
N LYS A 34 -6.86 -0.92 -16.29
CA LYS A 34 -6.41 -0.97 -14.90
C LYS A 34 -6.90 -2.25 -14.24
N ASP A 35 -5.97 -3.04 -13.72
CA ASP A 35 -6.27 -4.17 -12.84
C ASP A 35 -5.65 -3.93 -11.45
N LEU A 36 -6.36 -3.16 -10.63
CA LEU A 36 -5.92 -2.85 -9.26
C LEU A 36 -5.70 -4.13 -8.44
N ARG A 37 -6.50 -5.18 -8.67
CA ARG A 37 -6.40 -6.44 -7.92
C ARG A 37 -5.13 -7.19 -8.30
N ALA A 38 -4.78 -7.24 -9.58
CA ALA A 38 -3.50 -7.79 -10.03
C ALA A 38 -2.31 -7.00 -9.47
N GLY A 39 -2.39 -5.66 -9.48
CA GLY A 39 -1.36 -4.79 -8.89
C GLY A 39 -1.13 -5.09 -7.41
N VAL A 40 -2.19 -5.11 -6.60
CA VAL A 40 -2.13 -5.43 -5.17
C VAL A 40 -1.53 -6.81 -4.90
N MET A 41 -1.87 -7.82 -5.71
CA MET A 41 -1.35 -9.18 -5.54
C MET A 41 0.14 -9.31 -5.90
N LEU A 42 0.66 -8.41 -6.76
CA LEU A 42 2.08 -8.35 -7.10
C LEU A 42 2.90 -7.65 -6.00
N CYS A 43 2.37 -6.62 -5.34
CA CYS A 43 3.11 -5.83 -4.34
C CYS A 43 3.84 -6.67 -3.28
N PRO A 44 3.24 -7.70 -2.64
CA PRO A 44 3.96 -8.55 -1.67
C PRO A 44 5.18 -9.26 -2.25
N HIS A 45 5.09 -9.72 -3.51
CA HIS A 45 6.19 -10.40 -4.19
C HIS A 45 7.35 -9.42 -4.50
N VAL A 46 7.02 -8.21 -4.97
CA VAL A 46 8.02 -7.18 -5.26
C VAL A 46 8.67 -6.63 -3.99
N ALA A 47 7.88 -6.44 -2.94
CA ALA A 47 8.36 -6.05 -1.62
C ALA A 47 9.30 -7.12 -1.02
N PHE A 48 9.00 -8.41 -1.22
CA PHE A 48 9.88 -9.52 -0.81
C PHE A 48 11.26 -9.45 -1.49
N LEU A 49 11.34 -8.92 -2.71
CA LEU A 49 12.61 -8.70 -3.42
C LEU A 49 13.35 -7.43 -2.97
N GLY A 50 12.83 -6.68 -2.00
CA GLY A 50 13.45 -5.51 -1.40
C GLY A 50 13.07 -4.17 -2.02
N HIS A 51 12.03 -4.10 -2.86
CA HIS A 51 11.55 -2.81 -3.38
C HIS A 51 10.69 -2.09 -2.33
N ILE A 52 11.19 -0.97 -1.81
CA ILE A 52 10.53 -0.23 -0.73
C ILE A 52 9.21 0.38 -1.21
N ASP A 53 9.18 0.96 -2.42
CA ASP A 53 7.95 1.57 -2.97
C ASP A 53 6.80 0.55 -3.08
N ALA A 54 7.08 -0.71 -3.41
CA ALA A 54 6.05 -1.75 -3.48
C ALA A 54 5.42 -2.05 -2.11
N LEU A 55 6.23 -1.96 -1.05
CA LEU A 55 5.78 -2.11 0.32
C LEU A 55 4.88 -0.94 0.75
N GLN A 56 5.20 0.28 0.29
CA GLN A 56 4.35 1.46 0.50
C GLN A 56 3.02 1.33 -0.23
N GLU A 57 3.04 0.92 -1.50
CA GLU A 57 1.84 0.69 -2.30
C GLU A 57 0.92 -0.35 -1.64
N LEU A 58 1.47 -1.44 -1.10
CA LEU A 58 0.69 -2.42 -0.35
C LEU A 58 0.03 -1.80 0.91
N GLY A 59 0.78 -0.96 1.62
CA GLY A 59 0.30 -0.22 2.78
C GLY A 59 -0.88 0.71 2.45
N HIS A 60 -0.79 1.46 1.35
CA HIS A 60 -1.87 2.29 0.84
C HIS A 60 -3.06 1.46 0.36
N CYS A 61 -2.82 0.37 -0.37
CA CYS A 61 -3.87 -0.50 -0.89
C CYS A 61 -4.76 -1.09 0.21
N LEU A 62 -4.17 -1.47 1.34
CA LEU A 62 -4.88 -2.01 2.50
C LEU A 62 -5.62 -0.93 3.31
N GLN A 63 -5.17 0.32 3.27
CA GLN A 63 -5.85 1.44 3.93
C GLN A 63 -7.05 1.91 3.13
N ASP A 64 -6.89 2.13 1.82
CA ASP A 64 -7.90 2.78 0.99
C ASP A 64 -8.88 1.79 0.37
N GLY A 65 -8.52 0.50 0.27
CA GLY A 65 -9.39 -0.55 -0.25
C GLY A 65 -9.41 -0.60 -1.78
N TYR A 66 -8.25 -0.86 -2.37
CA TYR A 66 -8.03 -0.97 -3.83
C TYR A 66 -8.67 -2.25 -4.42
N ASN A 67 -10.00 -2.33 -4.43
CA ASN A 67 -10.78 -3.52 -4.85
C ASN A 67 -10.41 -4.81 -4.10
N ILE A 68 -9.81 -4.65 -2.91
CA ILE A 68 -9.49 -5.71 -1.96
C ILE A 68 -10.10 -5.38 -0.59
N LYS A 69 -10.17 -6.38 0.29
CA LYS A 69 -10.64 -6.17 1.66
C LYS A 69 -9.69 -5.22 2.40
N GLN A 70 -10.22 -4.10 2.87
CA GLN A 70 -9.48 -3.14 3.68
C GLN A 70 -8.96 -3.78 4.97
N ASN A 71 -7.72 -3.46 5.31
CA ASN A 71 -7.10 -3.76 6.59
C ASN A 71 -6.13 -2.63 6.95
N ALA A 72 -6.70 -1.52 7.46
CA ALA A 72 -5.91 -0.33 7.80
C ALA A 72 -4.84 -0.59 8.88
N MET A 73 -5.06 -1.56 9.78
CA MET A 73 -4.06 -1.91 10.78
C MET A 73 -2.80 -2.50 10.14
N GLU A 74 -2.98 -3.48 9.24
CA GLU A 74 -1.86 -4.09 8.52
C GLU A 74 -1.22 -3.11 7.53
N GLY A 75 -2.04 -2.28 6.86
CA GLY A 75 -1.53 -1.25 5.96
C GLY A 75 -0.58 -0.26 6.66
N ARG A 76 -0.92 0.18 7.88
CA ARG A 76 -0.02 1.01 8.70
C ARG A 76 1.27 0.30 9.07
N ARG A 77 1.23 -1.02 9.35
CA ARG A 77 2.44 -1.80 9.67
C ARG A 77 3.40 -1.82 8.50
N PHE A 78 2.90 -2.04 7.27
CA PHE A 78 3.74 -2.02 6.07
C PHE A 78 4.35 -0.64 5.82
N LEU A 79 3.60 0.45 6.02
CA LEU A 79 4.16 1.81 5.89
C LEU A 79 5.28 2.09 6.90
N VAL A 80 5.12 1.67 8.16
CA VAL A 80 6.19 1.79 9.16
C VAL A 80 7.41 0.97 8.74
N GLN A 81 7.21 -0.25 8.24
CA GLN A 81 8.31 -1.07 7.73
C GLN A 81 9.04 -0.39 6.56
N ALA A 82 8.30 0.19 5.61
CA ALA A 82 8.90 0.92 4.50
C ALA A 82 9.78 2.09 4.99
N ASN A 83 9.28 2.90 5.94
CA ASN A 83 10.03 4.00 6.52
C ASN A 83 11.31 3.52 7.22
N VAL A 84 11.25 2.40 7.96
CA VAL A 84 12.44 1.80 8.59
C VAL A 84 13.45 1.39 7.52
N HIS A 85 12.99 0.77 6.42
CA HIS A 85 13.87 0.39 5.31
C HIS A 85 14.53 1.61 4.66
N GLU A 86 13.80 2.70 4.40
CA GLU A 86 14.39 3.95 3.85
C GLU A 86 15.47 4.52 4.77
N LEU A 87 15.21 4.58 6.08
CA LEU A 87 16.17 5.08 7.06
C LEU A 87 17.42 4.20 7.17
N THR A 88 17.31 2.90 6.96
CA THR A 88 18.48 1.99 6.97
C THR A 88 19.39 2.12 5.75
N VAL A 89 18.89 2.67 4.63
CA VAL A 89 19.68 2.90 3.41
C VAL A 89 20.48 4.21 3.50
N VAL A 90 20.13 5.11 4.42
CA VAL A 90 20.93 6.31 4.72
C VAL A 90 22.11 5.88 5.60
N PRO A 91 23.38 5.99 5.13
CA PRO A 91 24.51 5.70 5.99
C PRO A 91 24.56 6.77 7.07
N PHE A 92 24.19 6.39 8.30
CA PHE A 92 24.38 7.24 9.46
C PHE A 92 25.88 7.49 9.63
N THR A 93 26.33 8.69 9.28
CA THR A 93 27.57 9.22 9.85
C THR A 93 27.34 9.32 11.37
N GLU A 94 28.23 8.75 12.16
CA GLU A 94 28.06 8.41 13.60
C GLU A 94 27.75 9.57 14.58
N ASN A 95 27.35 10.76 14.11
CA ASN A 95 27.24 11.94 14.95
C ASN A 95 25.81 12.32 15.39
N ASN A 96 24.80 11.49 15.13
CA ASN A 96 23.45 11.78 15.63
C ASN A 96 22.69 10.51 16.03
N LYS A 97 22.80 10.12 17.30
CA LYS A 97 21.94 9.11 17.92
C LYS A 97 20.53 9.67 18.04
N VAL A 98 19.74 9.59 16.97
CA VAL A 98 18.29 9.82 17.06
C VAL A 98 17.72 8.69 17.91
N SER A 99 17.35 9.03 19.14
CA SER A 99 16.70 8.11 20.06
C SER A 99 15.28 7.82 19.56
N LEU A 100 15.09 6.66 18.91
CA LEU A 100 13.79 6.09 18.53
C LEU A 100 12.81 5.91 19.71
N ALA A 101 13.27 6.12 20.94
CA ALA A 101 12.49 5.97 22.17
C ALA A 101 11.51 7.14 22.46
N ASN A 102 11.58 8.25 21.71
CA ASN A 102 10.76 9.44 21.96
C ASN A 102 9.66 9.69 20.90
N MET A 103 9.48 8.78 19.95
CA MET A 103 8.36 8.83 19.03
C MET A 103 7.15 8.23 19.74
N ASP A 104 6.19 9.07 20.14
CA ASP A 104 4.89 8.59 20.58
C ASP A 104 4.35 7.63 19.50
N PRO A 105 3.84 6.44 19.88
CA PRO A 105 3.29 5.52 18.90
C PRO A 105 2.22 6.26 18.09
N PRO A 106 2.17 6.11 16.75
CA PRO A 106 1.18 6.80 15.93
C PRO A 106 -0.21 6.44 16.45
N THR A 107 -0.83 7.37 17.17
CA THR A 107 -2.17 7.17 17.72
C THR A 107 -3.13 7.14 16.55
N CYS A 108 -3.68 5.97 16.27
CA CYS A 108 -4.72 5.77 15.28
C CYS A 108 -5.95 6.59 15.71
N SER A 109 -6.06 7.82 15.23
CA SER A 109 -7.30 8.59 15.30
C SER A 109 -8.32 7.87 14.41
N GLN A 110 -9.20 7.10 15.03
CA GLN A 110 -10.32 6.50 14.30
C GLN A 110 -11.18 7.62 13.71
N PRO A 111 -11.58 7.56 12.42
CA PRO A 111 -12.60 8.46 11.93
C PRO A 111 -13.89 8.20 12.75
N LYS A 112 -14.37 9.24 13.43
CA LYS A 112 -15.66 9.20 14.13
C LYS A 112 -16.73 8.88 13.08
N ALA A 113 -17.40 7.73 13.23
CA ALA A 113 -18.60 7.43 12.47
C ALA A 113 -19.61 8.57 12.70
N GLN A 114 -19.93 9.34 11.66
CA GLN A 114 -21.05 10.27 11.72
C GLN A 114 -22.33 9.43 11.76
N VAL A 115 -22.92 9.31 12.94
CA VAL A 115 -24.29 8.84 13.11
C VAL A 115 -25.19 9.81 12.36
N SER A 116 -25.68 9.39 11.19
CA SER A 116 -26.75 10.10 10.49
C SER A 116 -28.06 9.84 11.24
N ASN A 117 -28.35 10.70 12.21
CA ASN A 117 -29.70 10.86 12.73
C ASN A 117 -30.57 11.45 11.62
N GLN A 118 -31.55 10.69 11.14
CA GLN A 118 -32.78 11.30 10.63
C GLN A 118 -33.99 10.78 11.40
N VAL A 119 -34.60 11.76 12.04
CA VAL A 119 -35.83 11.78 12.83
C VAL A 119 -36.99 11.28 11.97
N GLY A 120 -37.89 10.49 12.57
CA GLY A 120 -39.08 9.99 11.89
C GLY A 120 -40.19 11.03 11.71
N LEU A 121 -41.12 10.73 10.80
CA LEU A 121 -42.53 11.18 10.75
C LEU A 121 -43.26 10.12 9.89
N SER A 122 -43.99 9.18 10.51
CA SER A 122 -45.43 9.23 10.80
C SER A 122 -46.36 9.02 9.58
N ASN A 123 -46.96 7.83 9.55
CA ASN A 123 -48.28 7.44 9.03
C ASN A 123 -49.10 8.47 8.24
N VAL A 124 -49.56 8.10 7.04
CA VAL A 124 -50.95 8.36 6.59
C VAL A 124 -51.41 7.23 5.65
N LYS A 125 -52.46 6.54 6.11
CA LYS A 125 -53.47 5.70 5.43
C LYS A 125 -53.12 4.92 4.17
#